data_AF-A0A536XFX7-F1
#
_entry.id   AF-A0A536XFX7-F1
#
_cell.length_a   1.000
_cell.length_b   1.000
_cell.length_c   1.000
_cell.angle_alpha   90.00
_cell.angle_beta   90.00
_cell.angle_gamma   90.00
#
_symmetry.space_group_name_H-M   'P 1'
#
loop_
_entity.id
_entity.type
_entity.pdbx_description
1 polymer ?
#
loop_
_entity_poly.entity_id
_entity_poly.type
_entity_poly.pdbx_seq_one_letter_code
_entity_poly.pdbx_strand_id
1 'polypeptide(L)'
;ALPGGLGTFEELFEVWTWRQLGYHDKPLGLLNIDGYYDALLEFIDKTMTSGFVAQAQRDLLEVGTNASELLQRLGSLAERAGAPDDYRHI
;
A
#
# COMPACT_ATOMS: atom_id res chain seq x y z
N ALA A 1 2.98 -6.11 -2.10
CA ALA A 1 2.95 -7.37 -1.35
C ALA A 1 2.20 -8.46 -2.12
N LEU A 2 2.80 -9.65 -2.18
CA LEU A 2 2.16 -10.92 -2.56
C LEU A 2 1.71 -11.64 -1.28
N PRO A 3 0.80 -12.64 -1.35
CA PRO A 3 0.38 -13.42 -0.18
C PRO A 3 1.58 -13.88 0.68
N GLY A 4 1.51 -13.61 1.97
CA GLY A 4 2.59 -13.81 2.91
C GLY A 4 2.13 -13.63 4.35
N GLY A 5 2.98 -14.03 5.30
CA GLY A 5 2.65 -14.01 6.73
C GLY A 5 3.05 -12.71 7.45
N LEU A 6 3.32 -12.83 8.75
CA LEU A 6 3.63 -11.70 9.63
C LEU A 6 4.76 -10.79 9.11
N GLY A 7 5.85 -11.37 8.57
CA GLY A 7 6.95 -10.58 8.02
C GLY A 7 6.50 -9.71 6.84
N THR A 8 5.73 -10.27 5.91
CA THR A 8 5.18 -9.51 4.78
C THR A 8 4.19 -8.43 5.21
N PHE A 9 3.44 -8.67 6.29
CA PHE A 9 2.52 -7.66 6.84
C PHE A 9 3.30 -6.50 7.45
N GLU A 10 4.31 -6.81 8.26
CA GLU A 10 5.18 -5.84 8.90
C GLU A 10 5.87 -4.95 7.86
N GLU A 11 6.53 -5.56 6.86
CA GLU A 11 7.16 -4.84 5.74
C GLU A 11 6.16 -3.96 4.98
N LEU A 12 4.95 -4.47 4.69
CA LEU A 12 3.91 -3.71 4.00
C LEU A 12 3.48 -2.47 4.78
N PHE A 13 3.22 -2.62 6.08
CA PHE A 13 2.77 -1.50 6.92
C PHE A 13 3.89 -0.49 7.17
N GLU A 14 5.14 -0.93 7.26
CA GLU A 14 6.30 -0.06 7.39
C GLU A 14 6.44 0.87 6.17
N VAL A 15 6.52 0.30 4.96
CA VAL A 15 6.66 1.11 3.73
C VAL A 15 5.43 1.97 3.47
N TRP A 16 4.24 1.52 3.87
CA TRP A 16 3.03 2.34 3.79
C TRP A 16 3.06 3.53 4.75
N THR A 17 3.54 3.31 5.98
CA THR A 17 3.71 4.38 6.96
C THR A 17 4.72 5.42 6.47
N TRP A 18 5.83 4.99 5.85
CA TRP A 18 6.80 5.91 5.23
C TRP A 18 6.20 6.71 4.08
N ARG A 19 5.36 6.08 3.26
CA ARG A 19 4.60 6.77 2.21
C ARG A 19 3.67 7.84 2.79
N GLN A 20 2.99 7.52 3.90
CA GLN A 20 2.11 8.44 4.62
C GLN A 20 2.89 9.64 5.21
N LEU A 21 4.08 9.39 5.74
CA LEU A 21 4.97 10.43 6.30
C LEU A 21 5.67 11.27 5.22
N GLY A 22 5.58 10.85 3.95
CA GLY A 22 6.20 11.56 2.83
C GLY A 22 7.68 11.26 2.64
N TYR A 23 8.20 10.16 3.21
CA TYR A 23 9.60 9.75 3.05
C TYR A 23 9.90 9.21 1.64
N HIS A 24 8.87 8.79 0.91
CA HIS A 24 8.94 8.52 -0.52
C HIS A 24 7.55 8.79 -1.12
N ASP A 25 7.45 8.83 -2.44
CA ASP A 25 6.17 8.94 -3.15
C ASP A 25 5.82 7.76 -4.06
N LYS A 26 6.67 6.73 -4.06
CA LYS A 26 6.48 5.47 -4.81
C LYS A 26 5.13 4.81 -4.51
N PRO A 27 4.43 4.27 -5.53
CA PRO A 27 3.14 3.62 -5.34
C PRO A 27 3.27 2.26 -4.66
N LEU A 28 2.24 1.86 -3.92
CA LEU A 28 2.18 0.61 -3.17
C LEU A 28 1.14 -0.32 -3.80
N GLY A 29 1.47 -1.58 -3.98
CA GLY A 29 0.56 -2.57 -4.57
C GLY A 29 0.35 -3.79 -3.69
N LEU A 30 -0.89 -4.25 -3.56
CA LEU A 30 -1.29 -5.48 -2.89
C LEU A 30 -1.98 -6.41 -3.90
N LEU A 31 -1.38 -7.57 -4.17
CA LEU A 31 -1.95 -8.56 -5.07
C LEU A 31 -2.81 -9.55 -4.26
N ASN A 32 -4.13 -9.41 -4.37
CA ASN A 32 -5.12 -10.22 -3.65
C ASN A 32 -5.49 -11.48 -4.47
N ILE A 33 -4.65 -12.50 -4.40
CA ILE A 33 -4.89 -13.80 -5.06
C ILE A 33 -5.92 -14.59 -4.24
N ASP A 34 -6.96 -15.08 -4.93
CA ASP A 34 -8.01 -15.94 -4.34
C ASP A 34 -8.63 -15.41 -3.04
N GLY A 35 -8.69 -14.07 -2.88
CA GLY A 35 -9.24 -13.43 -1.68
C GLY A 35 -8.37 -13.51 -0.43
N TYR A 36 -7.08 -13.87 -0.56
CA TYR A 36 -6.15 -14.00 0.57
C TYR A 36 -6.15 -12.79 1.52
N TYR A 37 -6.28 -11.58 0.98
CA TYR A 37 -6.25 -10.33 1.71
C TYR A 37 -7.63 -9.74 2.06
N ASP A 38 -8.73 -10.41 1.74
CA ASP A 38 -10.09 -9.86 1.95
C ASP A 38 -10.32 -9.42 3.41
N ALA A 39 -10.00 -10.30 4.37
CA ALA A 39 -10.14 -10.00 5.79
C ALA A 39 -9.19 -8.87 6.26
N LEU A 40 -8.00 -8.77 5.67
CA LEU A 40 -7.06 -7.68 5.98
C LEU A 40 -7.59 -6.35 5.46
N LEU A 41 -8.14 -6.33 4.25
CA LEU A 41 -8.73 -5.15 3.64
C LEU A 41 -9.96 -4.68 4.43
N GLU A 42 -10.82 -5.60 4.85
CA GLU A 42 -11.97 -5.29 5.72
C GLU A 42 -11.50 -4.68 7.05
N PHE A 43 -10.45 -5.24 7.66
CA PHE A 43 -9.86 -4.67 8.87
C PHE A 43 -9.33 -3.25 8.64
N ILE A 44 -8.58 -3.02 7.56
CA ILE A 44 -8.08 -1.68 7.20
C ILE A 44 -9.25 -0.71 7.00
N ASP A 45 -10.28 -1.09 6.26
CA ASP A 45 -11.45 -0.23 6.04
C ASP A 45 -12.18 0.08 7.36
N LYS A 46 -12.20 -0.86 8.31
CA LYS A 46 -12.70 -0.61 9.67
C LYS A 46 -11.83 0.39 10.44
N THR A 47 -10.51 0.35 10.32
CA THR A 47 -9.63 1.34 10.96
C THR A 47 -9.88 2.75 10.40
N MET A 48 -10.19 2.85 9.11
CA MET A 48 -10.55 4.10 8.45
C MET A 48 -11.90 4.65 8.92
N THR A 49 -12.95 3.82 8.92
CA THR A 49 -14.29 4.22 9.42
C THR A 49 -14.29 4.56 10.92
N SER A 50 -13.36 4.00 11.68
CA SER A 50 -13.14 4.32 13.09
C SER A 50 -12.30 5.59 13.33
N GLY A 51 -11.81 6.24 12.26
CA GLY A 51 -11.08 7.51 12.34
C GLY A 51 -9.58 7.39 12.62
N PHE A 52 -9.00 6.19 12.59
CA PHE A 52 -7.55 6.00 12.81
C PHE A 52 -6.73 6.18 11.54
N VAL A 53 -7.33 5.91 10.37
CA VAL A 53 -6.70 6.07 9.05
C VAL A 53 -7.55 7.02 8.22
N ALA A 54 -6.92 8.02 7.59
CA ALA A 54 -7.64 8.91 6.67
C ALA A 54 -7.88 8.20 5.32
N GLN A 55 -8.99 8.52 4.64
CA GLN A 55 -9.30 7.99 3.30
C GLN A 55 -8.14 8.17 2.33
N ALA A 56 -7.52 9.36 2.33
CA ALA A 56 -6.38 9.65 1.47
C ALA A 56 -5.18 8.71 1.69
N GLN A 57 -5.01 8.14 2.90
CA GLN A 57 -3.97 7.16 3.18
C GLN A 57 -4.36 5.76 2.68
N ARG A 58 -5.64 5.41 2.82
CA ARG A 58 -6.21 4.16 2.27
C ARG A 58 -6.09 4.10 0.75
N ASP A 59 -6.25 5.23 0.08
CA ASP A 59 -6.19 5.36 -1.38
C ASP A 59 -4.76 5.24 -1.93
N LEU A 60 -3.72 5.26 -1.07
CA LEU A 60 -2.32 5.07 -1.50
C LEU A 60 -1.99 3.61 -1.84
N LEU A 61 -2.80 2.65 -1.37
CA LEU A 61 -2.60 1.23 -1.62
C LEU A 61 -3.46 0.77 -2.81
N GLU A 62 -2.80 0.48 -3.93
CA GLU A 62 -3.41 -0.16 -5.08
C GLU A 62 -3.65 -1.64 -4.78
N VAL A 63 -4.89 -2.09 -4.93
CA VAL A 63 -5.27 -3.50 -4.75
C VAL A 63 -5.70 -4.07 -6.09
N GLY A 64 -5.16 -5.23 -6.46
CA GLY A 64 -5.54 -5.93 -7.68
C GLY A 64 -5.53 -7.44 -7.50
N THR A 65 -6.25 -8.16 -8.35
CA THR A 65 -6.25 -9.64 -8.38
C THR A 65 -5.46 -10.20 -9.58
N ASN A 66 -5.10 -9.34 -10.54
CA ASN A 66 -4.29 -9.66 -11.70
C ASN A 66 -2.95 -8.94 -11.64
N ALA A 67 -1.85 -9.69 -11.75
CA ALA A 67 -0.50 -9.14 -11.64
C ALA A 67 -0.16 -8.15 -12.76
N SER A 68 -0.50 -8.46 -14.01
CA SER A 68 -0.19 -7.60 -15.16
C SER A 68 -0.93 -6.27 -15.09
N GLU A 69 -2.22 -6.30 -14.75
CA GLU A 69 -3.01 -5.07 -14.59
C GLU A 69 -2.53 -4.22 -13.43
N LEU A 70 -2.22 -4.84 -12.28
CA LEU A 70 -1.70 -4.13 -11.11
C LEU A 70 -0.34 -3.47 -11.44
N LEU A 71 0.56 -4.19 -12.11
CA LEU A 71 1.86 -3.64 -12.53
C LEU A 71 1.71 -2.47 -13.52
N GLN A 72 0.77 -2.53 -14.45
CA GLN A 72 0.51 -1.41 -15.37
C GLN A 72 0.03 -0.16 -14.64
N ARG A 73 -0.86 -0.32 -13.64
CA ARG A 73 -1.33 0.80 -12.80
C ARG A 73 -0.20 1.38 -11.98
N LEU A 74 0.57 0.54 -11.30
CA LEU A 74 1.73 0.97 -10.51
C LEU A 74 2.77 1.68 -11.38
N GLY A 75 3.05 1.18 -12.60
CA GLY A 75 3.94 1.85 -13.54
C GLY A 75 3.46 3.26 -13.90
N SER A 76 2.16 3.40 -14.21
CA SER A 76 1.56 4.71 -14.53
C SER A 76 1.58 5.69 -13.36
N LEU A 77 1.45 5.19 -12.12
CA LEU A 77 1.58 6.00 -10.90
C LEU A 77 3.04 6.37 -10.62
N ALA A 78 3.96 5.44 -10.87
CA ALA A 78 5.39 5.66 -10.67
C ALA A 78 5.94 6.74 -11.61
N GLU A 79 5.40 6.91 -12.82
CA GLU A 79 5.74 8.04 -13.71
C GLU A 79 5.37 9.40 -13.11
N ARG A 80 4.40 9.44 -12.20
CA ARG A 80 3.97 10.66 -11.49
C ARG A 80 4.71 10.86 -10.17
N ALA A 81 5.34 9.80 -9.66
CA ALA A 81 6.21 9.85 -8.51
C ALA A 81 7.55 10.49 -8.93
N GLY A 82 7.98 11.52 -8.22
CA GLY A 82 9.17 12.29 -8.56
C GLY A 82 9.81 13.02 -7.38
N ALA A 83 9.22 12.91 -6.18
CA ALA A 83 9.86 13.40 -4.98
C ALA A 83 11.09 12.52 -4.65
N PRO A 84 12.22 13.13 -4.25
CA PRO A 84 13.34 12.36 -3.76
C PRO A 84 12.95 11.65 -2.46
N ASP A 85 13.43 10.43 -2.30
CA ASP A 85 13.31 9.72 -1.03
C ASP A 85 14.04 10.49 0.09
N ASP A 86 13.45 10.55 1.28
CA ASP A 86 14.04 11.16 2.48
C ASP A 86 13.90 10.23 3.69
N TYR A 87 14.95 9.45 3.93
CA TYR A 87 15.03 8.46 5.00
C TYR A 87 15.81 8.94 6.23
N ARG A 88 16.10 10.24 6.35
CA ARG A 88 16.94 10.78 7.45
C ARG A 88 16.28 10.69 8.83
N HIS A 89 15.02 10.30 8.88
CA HIS A 89 14.16 10.24 10.07
C HIS A 89 13.69 8.82 10.40
N ILE A 90 14.38 7.81 9.84
CA ILE A 90 14.23 6.38 10.13
C ILE A 90 15.46 5.94 10.92
#